data_AF-A0A662BS97-F1
#
_entry.id   AF-A0A662BS97-F1
#
_cell.length_a   1.000
_cell.length_b   1.000
_cell.length_c   1.000
_cell.angle_alpha   90.00
_cell.angle_beta   90.00
_cell.angle_gamma   90.00
#
_symmetry.space_group_name_H-M   'P 1'
#
loop_
_entity.id
_entity.type
_entity.pdbx_description
1 polymer ?
#
loop_
_entity_poly.entity_id
_entity_poly.type
_entity_poly.pdbx_seq_one_letter_code
_entity_poly.pdbx_strand_id
1 'polypeptide(L)'
;MVFVLTLIRRKIKTMKTKKKILVAIDFDEQSLIALKYAKYYAEISKYDLEVMAVIEESGFMSKLVSSDEMVVKINKEAQTKLNEIVGNIPDGIKLNIRIENGKPYEKIIDVAEEIKPAFIFMGKSEMPKYKRPFVGSNSMHVILDSIYPVITIRGNFDFETYKNEHHEILVPLDFKYETSEQVTAAIEFAQLFDTRMRILAIQTHGDKGDEMKLLTKLGKTKKVIEEAGVTCESELIQEEKLSIPEIISETAVKNKSALVVIMTRQESRVSEYVLGSIARNIISGMDIPVLSIQPWDVNEGSKIFTMFYDPLDVY
;
A
#
# COMPACT_ATOMS: atom_id res chain seq x y z
N MET A 1 -24.66 -26.46 13.62
CA MET A 1 -24.25 -25.16 13.04
C MET A 1 -24.11 -24.05 14.10
N VAL A 2 -25.10 -23.81 14.97
CA VAL A 2 -25.05 -22.75 16.02
C VAL A 2 -23.96 -22.97 17.09
N PHE A 3 -23.63 -24.23 17.41
CA PHE A 3 -22.57 -24.57 18.38
C PHE A 3 -21.14 -24.28 17.87
N VAL A 4 -20.91 -24.43 16.56
CA VAL A 4 -19.59 -24.18 15.94
C VAL A 4 -19.29 -22.68 15.90
N LEU A 5 -20.29 -21.86 15.55
CA LEU A 5 -20.23 -20.38 15.63
C LEU A 5 -19.96 -19.87 17.06
N THR A 6 -20.49 -20.54 18.07
CA THR A 6 -20.30 -20.17 19.48
C THR A 6 -18.88 -20.53 19.98
N LEU A 7 -18.28 -21.61 19.49
CA LEU A 7 -16.90 -22.00 19.78
C LEU A 7 -15.86 -21.11 19.08
N ILE A 8 -16.14 -20.67 17.85
CA ILE A 8 -15.32 -19.70 17.12
C ILE A 8 -15.29 -18.36 17.87
N ARG A 9 -16.45 -17.85 18.32
CA ARG A 9 -16.53 -16.63 19.15
C ARG A 9 -15.79 -16.74 20.48
N ARG A 10 -15.73 -17.93 21.08
CA ARG A 10 -15.05 -18.16 22.38
C ARG A 10 -13.53 -18.32 22.28
N LYS A 11 -12.99 -18.80 21.15
CA LYS A 11 -11.53 -18.88 20.89
C LYS A 11 -10.92 -17.54 20.41
N ILE A 12 -11.72 -16.58 19.96
CA ILE A 12 -11.27 -15.22 19.63
C ILE A 12 -10.87 -14.40 20.88
N LYS A 13 -11.09 -14.95 22.08
CA LYS A 13 -10.60 -14.40 23.35
C LYS A 13 -9.14 -14.80 23.68
N THR A 14 -8.37 -15.20 22.68
CA THR A 14 -6.91 -15.22 22.74
C THR A 14 -6.46 -13.86 22.23
N MET A 15 -5.71 -13.07 23.02
CA MET A 15 -5.35 -11.68 22.73
C MET A 15 -4.79 -11.54 21.29
N LYS A 16 -5.63 -11.25 20.30
CA LYS A 16 -5.17 -10.76 18.99
C LYS A 16 -4.53 -9.41 19.28
N THR A 17 -3.21 -9.35 19.20
CA THR A 17 -2.48 -8.09 19.20
C THR A 17 -3.11 -7.20 18.15
N LYS A 18 -3.53 -6.01 18.56
CA LYS A 18 -4.13 -5.02 17.68
C LYS A 18 -3.14 -4.71 16.55
N LYS A 19 -3.60 -4.72 15.30
CA LYS A 19 -2.75 -4.41 14.15
C LYS A 19 -2.25 -2.98 14.22
N LYS A 20 -1.15 -2.72 13.51
CA LYS A 20 -0.52 -1.41 13.41
C LYS A 20 -0.44 -0.92 11.98
N ILE A 21 -0.36 0.40 11.81
CA ILE A 21 -0.06 1.09 10.56
C ILE A 21 1.26 1.78 10.76
N LEU A 22 2.23 1.54 9.88
CA LEU A 22 3.50 2.24 9.89
C LEU A 22 3.43 3.45 8.96
N VAL A 23 3.91 4.60 9.38
CA VAL A 23 4.04 5.79 8.53
C VAL A 23 5.47 6.29 8.60
N ALA A 24 6.15 6.33 7.46
CA ALA A 24 7.50 6.89 7.37
C ALA A 24 7.44 8.37 6.97
N ILE A 25 8.07 9.23 7.79
CA ILE A 25 8.10 10.68 7.65
C ILE A 25 9.52 11.16 7.39
N ASP A 26 9.69 11.91 6.31
CA ASP A 26 10.93 12.63 5.95
C ASP A 26 10.83 14.15 6.18
N PHE A 27 9.70 14.61 6.75
CA PHE A 27 9.35 16.01 6.99
C PHE A 27 9.09 16.86 5.74
N ASP A 28 9.10 16.26 4.54
CA ASP A 28 8.60 16.90 3.32
C ASP A 28 7.06 16.88 3.30
N GLU A 29 6.47 17.84 2.59
CA GLU A 29 5.01 18.00 2.48
C GLU A 29 4.29 16.68 2.17
N GLN A 30 4.89 15.85 1.32
CA GLN A 30 4.30 14.61 0.86
C GLN A 30 4.22 13.52 1.92
N SER A 31 5.22 13.42 2.80
CA SER A 31 5.13 12.50 3.93
C SER A 31 4.15 13.01 4.99
N LEU A 32 3.98 14.33 5.13
CA LEU A 32 2.93 14.91 5.99
C LEU A 32 1.52 14.62 5.46
N ILE A 33 1.35 14.64 4.13
CA ILE A 33 0.09 14.22 3.51
C ILE A 33 -0.12 12.72 3.76
N ALA A 34 0.92 11.89 3.60
CA ALA A 34 0.82 10.47 3.91
C ALA A 34 0.36 10.19 5.35
N LEU A 35 0.80 10.99 6.32
CA LEU A 35 0.31 10.92 7.71
C LEU A 35 -1.20 11.20 7.83
N LYS A 36 -1.75 12.15 7.07
CA LYS A 36 -3.20 12.45 7.09
C LYS A 36 -4.01 11.24 6.62
N TYR A 37 -3.59 10.61 5.52
CA TYR A 37 -4.23 9.39 5.02
C TYR A 37 -4.07 8.24 6.01
N ALA A 38 -2.88 8.04 6.58
CA ALA A 38 -2.66 6.98 7.55
C ALA A 38 -3.55 7.12 8.79
N LYS A 39 -3.74 8.34 9.32
CA LYS A 39 -4.67 8.60 10.42
C LYS A 39 -6.11 8.25 10.05
N TYR A 40 -6.54 8.61 8.84
CA TYR A 40 -7.87 8.26 8.34
C TYR A 40 -8.06 6.74 8.19
N TYR A 41 -7.05 6.06 7.65
CA TYR A 41 -7.06 4.60 7.54
C TYR A 41 -7.05 3.94 8.94
N ALA A 42 -6.33 4.51 9.89
CA ALA A 42 -6.31 4.06 11.28
C ALA A 42 -7.67 4.25 11.96
N GLU A 43 -8.36 5.36 11.69
CA GLU A 43 -9.70 5.65 12.22
C GLU A 43 -10.74 4.62 11.78
N ILE A 44 -10.73 4.25 10.50
CA ILE A 44 -11.67 3.27 9.93
C ILE A 44 -11.32 1.86 10.41
N SER A 45 -10.06 1.45 10.23
CA SER A 45 -9.60 0.10 10.58
C SER A 45 -9.51 -0.16 12.08
N LYS A 46 -9.52 0.90 12.89
CA LYS A 46 -9.18 0.88 14.32
C LYS A 46 -7.82 0.27 14.56
N TYR A 47 -6.84 0.42 13.67
CA TYR A 47 -5.46 -0.04 13.90
C TYR A 47 -4.67 1.01 14.69
N ASP A 48 -3.65 0.56 15.44
CA ASP A 48 -2.72 1.45 16.12
C ASP A 48 -1.79 2.13 15.11
N LEU A 49 -1.30 3.33 15.41
CA LEU A 49 -0.48 4.13 14.51
C LEU A 49 0.97 4.19 15.02
N GLU A 50 1.90 3.73 14.20
CA GLU A 50 3.34 3.86 14.39
C GLU A 50 3.84 4.93 13.41
N VAL A 51 4.29 6.07 13.93
CA VAL A 51 4.86 7.15 13.10
C VAL A 51 6.35 7.17 13.32
N MET A 52 7.13 7.03 12.25
CA MET A 52 8.59 7.03 12.33
C MET A 52 9.22 8.09 11.45
N ALA A 53 10.34 8.64 11.90
CA ALA A 53 11.27 9.38 11.06
C ALA A 53 12.67 8.76 11.18
N VAL A 54 13.43 8.79 10.09
CA VAL A 54 14.82 8.30 10.07
C VAL A 54 15.75 9.47 9.85
N ILE A 55 16.73 9.63 10.72
CA ILE A 55 17.78 10.62 10.62
C ILE A 55 18.94 9.99 9.85
N GLU A 56 19.20 10.50 8.65
CA GLU A 56 20.26 9.97 7.80
C GLU A 56 21.64 10.22 8.39
N GLU A 57 22.36 9.14 8.66
CA GLU A 57 23.79 9.19 8.97
C GLU A 57 24.59 9.31 7.66
N SER A 58 24.46 10.44 6.97
CA SER A 58 25.22 10.67 5.74
C SER A 58 26.70 10.98 6.05
N GLY A 59 27.58 10.37 5.25
CA GLY A 59 29.03 10.53 5.35
C GLY A 59 29.50 11.99 5.26
N PHE A 60 30.66 12.25 5.84
CA PHE A 60 31.29 13.56 6.11
C PHE A 60 30.65 14.36 7.26
N MET A 61 29.32 14.47 7.34
CA MET A 61 28.65 15.07 8.51
C MET A 61 28.73 14.18 9.74
N SER A 62 28.61 12.85 9.63
CA SER A 62 28.81 11.92 10.77
C SER A 62 30.21 11.99 11.41
N LYS A 63 31.22 12.51 10.70
CA LYS A 63 32.59 12.73 11.23
C LYS A 63 32.79 14.12 11.85
N LEU A 64 31.88 15.06 11.61
CA LEU A 64 31.86 16.42 12.17
C LEU A 64 30.86 16.53 13.33
N VAL A 65 29.75 15.78 13.26
CA VAL A 65 28.72 15.52 14.28
C VAL A 65 29.22 14.46 15.27
N SER A 66 30.50 14.52 15.64
CA SER A 66 31.18 13.50 16.46
C SER A 66 30.96 13.68 17.97
N SER A 67 30.08 14.60 18.39
CA SER A 67 29.68 14.71 19.79
C SER A 67 28.31 14.08 20.00
N ASP A 68 28.24 13.14 20.94
CA ASP A 68 27.00 12.51 21.39
C ASP A 68 25.92 13.55 21.71
N GLU A 69 26.32 14.72 22.21
CA GLU A 69 25.44 15.86 22.49
C GLU A 69 24.69 16.40 21.26
N MET A 70 25.36 16.48 20.09
CA MET A 70 24.74 17.00 18.87
C MET A 70 23.72 16.00 18.31
N VAL A 71 24.03 14.71 18.34
CA VAL A 71 23.10 13.63 17.95
C VAL A 71 21.88 13.62 18.86
N VAL A 72 22.07 13.74 20.19
CA VAL A 72 20.96 13.83 21.15
C VAL A 72 20.08 15.06 20.86
N LYS A 73 20.70 16.20 20.55
CA LYS A 73 19.97 17.43 20.21
C LYS A 73 19.14 17.25 18.93
N ILE A 74 19.73 16.73 17.86
CA ILE A 74 19.05 16.47 16.58
C ILE A 74 17.86 15.52 16.78
N ASN A 75 18.05 14.41 17.51
CA ASN A 75 16.98 13.46 17.81
C ASN A 75 15.86 14.12 18.63
N LYS A 76 16.19 14.97 19.60
CA LYS A 76 15.21 15.70 20.42
C LYS A 76 14.41 16.71 19.60
N GLU A 77 15.06 17.43 18.69
CA GLU A 77 14.40 18.36 17.76
C GLU A 77 13.47 17.61 16.80
N ALA A 78 13.94 16.50 16.21
CA ALA A 78 13.12 15.64 15.35
C ALA A 78 11.91 15.07 16.10
N GLN A 79 12.10 14.57 17.33
CA GLN A 79 11.01 14.08 18.18
C GLN A 79 9.99 15.18 18.49
N THR A 80 10.45 16.39 18.82
CA THR A 80 9.57 17.54 19.12
C THR A 80 8.74 17.90 17.89
N LYS A 81 9.40 18.05 16.73
CA LYS A 81 8.74 18.35 15.46
C LYS A 81 7.73 17.26 15.07
N LEU A 82 8.08 15.98 15.27
CA LEU A 82 7.20 14.87 14.95
C LEU A 82 5.99 14.83 15.88
N ASN A 83 6.16 15.13 17.18
CA ASN A 83 5.04 15.27 18.12
C ASN A 83 4.07 16.39 17.69
N GLU A 84 4.59 17.54 17.25
CA GLU A 84 3.79 18.66 16.76
C GLU A 84 3.00 18.30 15.49
N ILE A 85 3.68 17.67 14.52
CA ILE A 85 3.09 17.25 13.25
C ILE A 85 2.02 16.17 13.45
N VAL A 86 2.30 15.19 14.33
CA VAL A 86 1.33 14.13 14.64
C VAL A 86 0.16 14.71 15.40
N GLY A 87 0.36 15.65 16.34
CA GLY A 87 -0.75 16.29 17.04
C GLY A 87 -1.76 15.28 17.60
N ASN A 88 -3.06 15.55 17.43
CA ASN A 88 -4.11 14.65 17.86
C ASN A 88 -4.25 13.43 16.93
N ILE A 89 -4.55 12.29 17.56
CA ILE A 89 -4.91 11.03 16.89
C ILE A 89 -6.36 10.66 17.19
N PRO A 90 -7.02 9.86 16.33
CA PRO A 90 -8.40 9.44 16.56
C PRO A 90 -8.57 8.63 17.85
N ASP A 91 -9.74 8.71 18.47
CA ASP A 91 -10.04 8.00 19.72
C ASP A 91 -9.92 6.47 19.58
N GLY A 92 -9.38 5.85 20.62
CA GLY A 92 -9.24 4.39 20.70
C GLY A 92 -8.05 3.83 19.91
N ILE A 93 -7.21 4.68 19.32
CA ILE A 93 -5.96 4.33 18.62
C ILE A 93 -4.79 4.59 19.57
N LYS A 94 -3.82 3.67 19.63
CA LYS A 94 -2.53 3.95 20.28
C LYS A 94 -1.60 4.57 19.26
N LEU A 95 -0.93 5.64 19.66
CA LEU A 95 0.14 6.26 18.90
C LEU A 95 1.48 5.84 19.51
N ASN A 96 2.39 5.38 18.66
CA ASN A 96 3.81 5.33 18.98
C ASN A 96 4.56 6.23 18.00
N ILE A 97 5.51 7.02 18.52
CA ILE A 97 6.39 7.85 17.71
C ILE A 97 7.80 7.33 17.88
N ARG A 98 8.49 7.12 16.76
CA ARG A 98 9.82 6.51 16.73
C ARG A 98 10.79 7.35 15.90
N ILE A 99 11.99 7.57 16.45
CA ILE A 99 13.10 8.18 15.71
C ILE A 99 14.19 7.12 15.59
N GLU A 100 14.60 6.85 14.35
CA GLU A 100 15.69 5.94 14.02
C GLU A 100 16.86 6.69 13.40
N ASN A 101 18.06 6.12 13.48
CA ASN A 101 19.25 6.68 12.84
C ASN A 101 19.81 5.64 11.85
N GLY A 102 20.27 6.11 10.69
CA GLY A 102 20.85 5.27 9.64
C GLY A 102 20.22 5.51 8.28
N LYS A 103 20.22 4.50 7.40
CA LYS A 103 19.62 4.62 6.07
C LYS A 103 18.09 4.46 6.15
N PRO A 104 17.29 5.34 5.55
CA PRO A 104 15.84 5.33 5.76
C PRO A 104 15.15 4.05 5.33
N TYR A 105 15.43 3.55 4.11
CA TYR A 105 14.76 2.33 3.63
C TYR A 105 15.10 1.11 4.50
N GLU A 106 16.35 0.93 4.90
CA GLU A 106 16.77 -0.16 5.79
C GLU A 106 16.04 -0.08 7.13
N LYS A 107 16.01 1.11 7.75
CA LYS A 107 15.36 1.30 9.05
C LYS A 107 13.84 1.14 8.99
N ILE A 108 13.21 1.57 7.90
CA ILE A 108 11.75 1.37 7.70
C ILE A 108 11.43 -0.12 7.61
N ILE A 109 12.24 -0.90 6.88
CA ILE A 109 12.06 -2.35 6.76
C ILE A 109 12.33 -3.04 8.10
N ASP A 110 13.40 -2.68 8.81
CA ASP A 110 13.73 -3.21 10.15
C ASP A 110 12.54 -3.02 11.11
N VAL A 111 11.97 -1.81 11.15
CA VAL A 111 10.82 -1.48 11.99
C VAL A 111 9.58 -2.26 11.54
N ALA A 112 9.36 -2.39 10.23
CA ALA A 112 8.24 -3.17 9.70
C ALA A 112 8.33 -4.65 10.11
N GLU A 113 9.52 -5.27 10.09
CA GLU A 113 9.73 -6.63 10.57
C GLU A 113 9.50 -6.79 12.07
N GLU A 114 9.87 -5.78 12.85
CA GLU A 114 9.66 -5.75 14.31
C GLU A 114 8.17 -5.69 14.65
N ILE A 115 7.44 -4.75 14.05
CA ILE A 115 6.07 -4.42 14.46
C ILE A 115 4.99 -5.14 13.63
N LYS A 116 5.37 -5.70 12.48
CA LYS A 116 4.51 -6.44 11.54
C LYS A 116 3.25 -5.66 11.16
N PRO A 117 3.40 -4.46 10.55
CA PRO A 117 2.29 -3.59 10.29
C PRO A 117 1.33 -4.21 9.27
N ALA A 118 0.06 -3.82 9.32
CA ALA A 118 -0.91 -4.16 8.29
C ALA A 118 -0.52 -3.55 6.93
N PHE A 119 0.03 -2.34 6.98
CA PHE A 119 0.48 -1.58 5.82
C PHE A 119 1.45 -0.47 6.24
N ILE A 120 2.32 -0.10 5.32
CA ILE A 120 3.31 0.99 5.44
C ILE A 120 2.86 2.15 4.54
N PHE A 121 2.73 3.35 5.10
CA PHE A 121 2.45 4.58 4.37
C PHE A 121 3.74 5.35 4.11
N MET A 122 3.90 5.79 2.85
CA MET A 122 5.01 6.64 2.43
C MET A 122 4.55 7.75 1.51
N GLY A 123 5.14 8.93 1.68
CA GLY A 123 5.05 10.00 0.68
C GLY A 123 5.83 9.65 -0.58
N LYS A 124 5.40 10.22 -1.70
CA LYS A 124 6.15 10.26 -2.96
C LYS A 124 6.82 11.62 -3.06
N SER A 125 8.14 11.65 -3.07
CA SER A 125 8.89 12.89 -3.28
C SER A 125 8.58 13.49 -4.65
N GLU A 126 8.29 14.79 -4.70
CA GLU A 126 8.22 15.56 -5.94
C GLU A 126 9.47 16.42 -6.06
N MET A 127 10.17 16.33 -7.20
CA MET A 127 11.24 17.29 -7.51
C MET A 127 10.63 18.51 -8.19
N PRO A 128 10.75 19.74 -7.63
CA PRO A 128 10.13 20.95 -8.16
C PRO A 128 10.52 21.34 -9.60
N LYS A 129 11.53 20.67 -10.20
CA LYS A 129 12.15 21.04 -11.49
C LYS A 129 11.96 20.00 -12.61
N TYR A 130 11.36 18.84 -12.36
CA TYR A 130 11.19 17.82 -13.41
C TYR A 130 9.73 17.67 -13.80
N LYS A 131 9.46 17.75 -15.12
CA LYS A 131 8.12 17.54 -15.71
C LYS A 131 7.60 16.10 -15.60
N ARG A 132 8.32 15.20 -14.93
CA ARG A 132 7.96 13.79 -14.83
C ARG A 132 7.86 13.39 -13.36
N PRO A 133 6.77 12.73 -12.97
CA PRO A 133 6.60 12.27 -11.60
C PRO A 133 7.58 11.13 -11.31
N PHE A 134 8.14 11.11 -10.09
CA PHE A 134 9.14 10.15 -9.63
C PHE A 134 8.77 9.68 -8.23
N VAL A 135 9.18 8.46 -7.88
CA VAL A 135 9.07 7.93 -6.52
C VAL A 135 10.46 7.97 -5.92
N GLY A 136 10.62 8.66 -4.79
CA GLY A 136 11.89 8.79 -4.08
C GLY A 136 12.59 7.43 -3.90
N SER A 137 13.93 7.43 -3.92
CA SER A 137 14.74 6.21 -3.83
C SER A 137 14.36 5.38 -2.59
N ASN A 138 14.17 6.03 -1.44
CA ASN A 138 13.75 5.35 -0.21
C ASN A 138 12.41 4.63 -0.35
N SER A 139 11.38 5.31 -0.87
CA SER A 139 10.07 4.69 -1.11
C SER A 139 10.15 3.55 -2.11
N MET A 140 10.96 3.69 -3.17
CA MET A 140 11.16 2.63 -4.16
C MET A 140 11.85 1.38 -3.55
N HIS A 141 12.87 1.57 -2.71
CA HIS A 141 13.52 0.47 -1.99
C HIS A 141 12.55 -0.24 -1.05
N VAL A 142 11.77 0.51 -0.26
CA VAL A 142 10.78 -0.11 0.65
C VAL A 142 9.72 -0.90 -0.13
N ILE A 143 9.24 -0.39 -1.26
CA ILE A 143 8.28 -1.12 -2.12
C ILE A 143 8.87 -2.43 -2.67
N LEU A 144 10.16 -2.41 -3.01
CA LEU A 144 10.88 -3.54 -3.59
C LEU A 144 11.29 -4.61 -2.57
N ASP A 145 11.57 -4.20 -1.34
CA ASP A 145 12.20 -5.07 -0.34
C ASP A 145 11.24 -5.43 0.81
N SER A 146 10.13 -4.69 0.99
CA SER A 146 9.16 -4.99 2.05
C SER A 146 8.19 -6.10 1.65
N ILE A 147 8.05 -7.10 2.50
CA ILE A 147 7.00 -8.13 2.42
C ILE A 147 5.63 -7.62 2.90
N TYR A 148 5.58 -6.41 3.50
CA TYR A 148 4.35 -5.79 3.98
C TYR A 148 3.79 -4.85 2.90
N PRO A 149 2.45 -4.73 2.77
CA PRO A 149 1.86 -3.85 1.78
C PRO A 149 2.26 -2.39 1.97
N VAL A 150 2.68 -1.73 0.88
CA VAL A 150 3.13 -0.32 0.90
C VAL A 150 2.14 0.56 0.17
N ILE A 151 1.58 1.55 0.86
CA ILE A 151 0.72 2.58 0.28
C ILE A 151 1.56 3.83 0.04
N THR A 152 1.69 4.19 -1.23
CA THR A 152 2.36 5.43 -1.64
C THR A 152 1.36 6.52 -1.95
N ILE A 153 1.64 7.75 -1.50
CA ILE A 153 0.76 8.90 -1.67
C ILE A 153 1.52 10.05 -2.32
N ARG A 154 0.91 10.63 -3.35
CA ARG A 154 1.46 11.78 -4.08
C ARG A 154 0.96 13.14 -3.57
N GLY A 155 -0.16 13.17 -2.86
CA GLY A 155 -0.64 14.41 -2.24
C GLY A 155 -1.08 15.53 -3.19
N ASN A 156 -1.36 15.24 -4.46
CA ASN A 156 -1.91 16.20 -5.42
C ASN A 156 -3.41 16.46 -5.25
N PHE A 157 -4.10 15.60 -4.50
CA PHE A 157 -5.49 15.79 -4.16
C PHE A 157 -5.62 16.48 -2.81
N ASP A 158 -6.51 17.47 -2.74
CA ASP A 158 -7.04 17.93 -1.48
C ASP A 158 -7.62 16.75 -0.70
N PHE A 159 -7.20 16.61 0.56
CA PHE A 159 -7.51 15.44 1.37
C PHE A 159 -9.01 15.30 1.65
N GLU A 160 -9.72 16.41 1.89
CA GLU A 160 -11.15 16.38 2.15
C GLU A 160 -11.94 16.01 0.89
N THR A 161 -11.54 16.54 -0.26
CA THR A 161 -12.10 16.16 -1.55
C THR A 161 -11.87 14.67 -1.82
N TYR A 162 -10.65 14.17 -1.60
CA TYR A 162 -10.34 12.75 -1.73
C TYR A 162 -11.26 11.90 -0.85
N LYS A 163 -11.30 12.20 0.46
CA LYS A 163 -12.05 11.46 1.47
C LYS A 163 -13.54 11.35 1.15
N ASN A 164 -14.15 12.40 0.63
CA ASN A 164 -15.59 12.45 0.40
C ASN A 164 -16.00 11.94 -0.99
N GLU A 165 -15.14 12.08 -1.99
CA GLU A 165 -15.51 11.78 -3.38
C GLU A 165 -14.98 10.44 -3.89
N HIS A 166 -13.93 9.88 -3.27
CA HIS A 166 -13.28 8.68 -3.75
C HIS A 166 -13.67 7.46 -2.91
N HIS A 167 -14.25 6.45 -3.54
CA HIS A 167 -15.00 5.40 -2.83
C HIS A 167 -15.02 4.05 -3.56
N GLU A 168 -13.98 3.75 -4.33
CA GLU A 168 -13.80 2.48 -5.04
C GLU A 168 -12.32 2.08 -5.09
N ILE A 169 -12.06 0.77 -5.02
CA ILE A 169 -10.73 0.20 -5.25
C ILE A 169 -10.60 -0.24 -6.70
N LEU A 170 -9.63 0.31 -7.43
CA LEU A 170 -9.30 -0.11 -8.79
C LEU A 170 -8.21 -1.17 -8.77
N VAL A 171 -8.45 -2.28 -9.46
CA VAL A 171 -7.53 -3.42 -9.54
C VAL A 171 -7.25 -3.77 -11.00
N PRO A 172 -6.17 -3.24 -11.59
CA PRO A 172 -5.72 -3.66 -12.91
C PRO A 172 -5.14 -5.09 -12.85
N LEU A 173 -5.73 -6.02 -13.60
CA LEU A 173 -5.36 -7.43 -13.61
C LEU A 173 -4.59 -7.80 -14.88
N ASP A 174 -3.36 -8.28 -14.71
CA ASP A 174 -2.60 -8.90 -15.79
C ASP A 174 -2.80 -10.42 -15.76
N PHE A 175 -3.78 -10.89 -16.54
CA PHE A 175 -4.12 -12.31 -16.62
C PHE A 175 -3.08 -13.20 -17.32
N LYS A 176 -1.90 -12.67 -17.66
CA LYS A 176 -0.74 -13.48 -18.07
C LYS A 176 -0.05 -14.14 -16.88
N TYR A 177 -0.22 -13.60 -15.67
CA TYR A 177 0.39 -14.09 -14.43
C TYR A 177 -0.69 -14.50 -13.41
N GLU A 178 -0.27 -15.10 -12.28
CA GLU A 178 -1.12 -15.31 -11.10
C GLU A 178 -1.61 -13.95 -10.57
N THR A 179 -2.91 -13.84 -10.27
CA THR A 179 -3.53 -12.59 -9.78
C THR A 179 -4.31 -12.78 -8.48
N SER A 180 -4.24 -13.99 -7.90
CA SER A 180 -5.03 -14.37 -6.73
C SER A 180 -4.69 -13.52 -5.51
N GLU A 181 -3.41 -13.18 -5.38
CA GLU A 181 -2.78 -12.32 -4.39
C GLU A 181 -3.37 -10.93 -4.41
N GLN A 182 -3.36 -10.32 -5.60
CA GLN A 182 -3.85 -8.98 -5.83
C GLN A 182 -5.34 -8.87 -5.56
N VAL A 183 -6.11 -9.86 -6.03
CA VAL A 183 -7.56 -9.91 -5.83
C VAL A 183 -7.88 -10.10 -4.35
N THR A 184 -7.19 -11.01 -3.65
CA THR A 184 -7.41 -11.28 -2.22
C THR A 184 -7.10 -10.05 -1.38
N ALA A 185 -5.95 -9.41 -1.58
CA ALA A 185 -5.60 -8.18 -0.88
C ALA A 185 -6.63 -7.06 -1.13
N ALA A 186 -7.11 -6.92 -2.38
CA ALA A 186 -8.11 -5.92 -2.71
C ALA A 186 -9.48 -6.21 -2.07
N ILE A 187 -9.91 -7.48 -1.98
CA ILE A 187 -11.13 -7.89 -1.24
C ILE A 187 -11.02 -7.51 0.23
N GLU A 188 -9.88 -7.79 0.87
CA GLU A 188 -9.68 -7.45 2.29
C GLU A 188 -9.75 -5.95 2.54
N PHE A 189 -9.13 -5.15 1.67
CA PHE A 189 -9.24 -3.69 1.74
C PHE A 189 -10.69 -3.25 1.51
N ALA A 190 -11.38 -3.83 0.52
CA ALA A 190 -12.77 -3.50 0.25
C ALA A 190 -13.68 -3.75 1.45
N GLN A 191 -13.50 -4.89 2.13
CA GLN A 191 -14.23 -5.23 3.36
C GLN A 191 -13.84 -4.34 4.54
N LEU A 192 -12.55 -4.03 4.70
CA LEU A 192 -12.05 -3.18 5.80
C LEU A 192 -12.61 -1.75 5.72
N PHE A 193 -12.75 -1.23 4.51
CA PHE A 193 -13.18 0.13 4.23
C PHE A 193 -14.64 0.24 3.77
N ASP A 194 -15.40 -0.86 3.76
CA ASP A 194 -16.78 -0.96 3.29
C ASP A 194 -16.98 -0.28 1.92
N THR A 195 -16.14 -0.67 0.96
CA THR A 195 -16.07 -0.04 -0.36
C THR A 195 -16.20 -1.06 -1.48
N ARG A 196 -16.56 -0.59 -2.68
CA ARG A 196 -16.69 -1.44 -3.87
C ARG A 196 -15.36 -1.59 -4.60
N MET A 197 -15.29 -2.58 -5.47
CA MET A 197 -14.12 -2.83 -6.31
C MET A 197 -14.46 -2.67 -7.79
N ARG A 198 -13.48 -2.25 -8.57
CA ARG A 198 -13.47 -2.38 -10.03
C ARG A 198 -12.24 -3.15 -10.47
N ILE A 199 -12.47 -4.28 -11.15
CA ILE A 199 -11.40 -5.03 -11.80
C ILE A 199 -11.28 -4.62 -13.27
N LEU A 200 -10.05 -4.44 -13.73
CA LEU A 200 -9.76 -3.94 -15.07
C LEU A 200 -8.81 -4.88 -15.80
N ALA A 201 -9.19 -5.37 -16.97
CA ALA A 201 -8.25 -5.97 -17.93
C ALA A 201 -7.95 -4.96 -19.04
N ILE A 202 -6.71 -4.91 -19.49
CA ILE A 202 -6.28 -3.99 -20.55
C ILE A 202 -5.68 -4.79 -21.69
N GLN A 203 -6.12 -4.49 -22.92
CA GLN A 203 -5.57 -5.04 -24.14
C GLN A 203 -5.03 -3.90 -25.01
N THR A 204 -3.71 -3.88 -25.22
CA THR A 204 -3.02 -2.86 -26.03
C THR A 204 -2.70 -3.33 -27.45
N HIS A 205 -2.43 -2.41 -28.37
CA HIS A 205 -2.04 -2.73 -29.75
C HIS A 205 -0.84 -3.72 -29.80
N GLY A 206 -1.01 -4.81 -30.54
CA GLY A 206 -0.03 -5.91 -30.66
C GLY A 206 -0.31 -7.09 -29.72
N ASP A 207 -1.12 -6.91 -28.67
CA ASP A 207 -1.59 -8.00 -27.82
C ASP A 207 -2.83 -8.66 -28.45
N LYS A 208 -2.60 -9.67 -29.30
CA LYS A 208 -3.68 -10.49 -29.91
C LYS A 208 -4.27 -11.49 -28.90
N GLY A 209 -4.55 -11.02 -27.69
CA GLY A 209 -5.26 -11.78 -26.68
C GLY A 209 -6.67 -12.15 -27.15
N ASP A 210 -7.11 -13.33 -26.76
CA ASP A 210 -8.49 -13.76 -26.95
C ASP A 210 -9.40 -12.95 -26.02
N GLU A 211 -10.12 -11.99 -26.59
CA GLU A 211 -11.07 -11.11 -25.89
C GLU A 211 -12.05 -11.93 -25.05
N MET A 212 -12.62 -13.00 -25.62
CA MET A 212 -13.58 -13.85 -24.94
C MET A 212 -12.94 -14.56 -23.74
N LYS A 213 -11.67 -14.94 -23.85
CA LYS A 213 -10.90 -15.50 -22.73
C LYS A 213 -10.69 -14.47 -21.62
N LEU A 214 -10.37 -13.23 -21.95
CA LEU A 214 -10.22 -12.14 -20.96
C LEU A 214 -11.56 -11.85 -20.26
N LEU A 215 -12.65 -11.70 -21.01
CA LEU A 215 -14.00 -11.51 -20.46
C LEU A 215 -14.42 -12.68 -19.56
N THR A 216 -14.10 -13.91 -19.95
CA THR A 216 -14.37 -15.10 -19.13
C THR A 216 -13.58 -15.06 -17.81
N LYS A 217 -12.29 -14.67 -17.85
CA LYS A 217 -11.47 -14.52 -16.65
C LYS A 217 -12.00 -13.41 -15.74
N LEU A 218 -12.32 -12.23 -16.30
CA LEU A 218 -12.95 -11.13 -15.56
C LEU A 218 -14.25 -11.58 -14.87
N GLY A 219 -15.14 -12.27 -15.60
CA GLY A 219 -16.41 -12.75 -15.04
C GLY A 219 -16.21 -13.74 -13.88
N LYS A 220 -15.24 -14.64 -13.99
CA LYS A 220 -14.89 -15.56 -12.89
C LYS A 220 -14.33 -14.82 -11.68
N THR A 221 -13.38 -13.90 -11.89
CA THR A 221 -12.78 -13.11 -10.81
C THR A 221 -13.82 -12.23 -10.12
N LYS A 222 -14.69 -11.56 -10.90
CA LYS A 222 -15.81 -10.78 -10.38
C LYS A 222 -16.71 -11.63 -9.48
N LYS A 223 -17.07 -12.83 -9.93
CA LYS A 223 -17.90 -13.75 -9.14
C LYS A 223 -17.25 -14.10 -7.79
N VAL A 224 -15.95 -14.39 -7.78
CA VAL A 224 -15.21 -14.66 -6.53
C VAL A 224 -15.26 -13.46 -5.57
N ILE A 225 -15.10 -12.24 -6.09
CA ILE A 225 -15.18 -11.01 -5.29
C ILE A 225 -16.58 -10.81 -4.71
N GLU A 226 -17.62 -11.04 -5.52
CA GLU A 226 -19.03 -10.92 -5.08
C GLU A 226 -19.41 -12.01 -4.06
N GLU A 227 -18.91 -13.24 -4.22
CA GLU A 227 -19.08 -14.32 -3.25
C GLU A 227 -18.39 -14.03 -1.91
N ALA A 228 -17.30 -13.24 -1.93
CA ALA A 228 -16.66 -12.72 -0.72
C ALA A 228 -17.41 -11.51 -0.10
N GLY A 229 -18.57 -11.13 -0.63
CA GLY A 229 -19.43 -10.09 -0.08
C GLY A 229 -19.05 -8.67 -0.49
N VAL A 230 -18.24 -8.50 -1.55
CA VAL A 230 -17.82 -7.19 -2.06
C VAL A 230 -18.49 -6.91 -3.41
N THR A 231 -19.13 -5.74 -3.55
CA THR A 231 -19.68 -5.28 -4.83
C THR A 231 -18.55 -5.06 -5.84
N CYS A 232 -18.67 -5.66 -7.03
CA CYS A 232 -17.61 -5.58 -8.04
C CYS A 232 -18.12 -5.21 -9.44
N GLU A 233 -17.49 -4.19 -10.03
CA GLU A 233 -17.57 -3.91 -11.46
C GLU A 233 -16.37 -4.51 -12.19
N SER A 234 -16.56 -4.90 -13.45
CA SER A 234 -15.49 -5.44 -14.28
C SER A 234 -15.49 -4.76 -15.64
N GLU A 235 -14.33 -4.31 -16.09
CA GLU A 235 -14.17 -3.59 -17.36
C GLU A 235 -13.02 -4.21 -18.17
N LEU A 236 -13.22 -4.38 -19.47
CA LEU A 236 -12.16 -4.67 -20.43
C LEU A 236 -11.95 -3.40 -21.26
N ILE A 237 -10.75 -2.83 -21.19
CA ILE A 237 -10.39 -1.67 -22.01
C ILE A 237 -9.47 -2.13 -23.15
N GLN A 238 -9.91 -1.83 -24.37
CA GLN A 238 -9.12 -1.95 -25.58
C GLN A 238 -8.63 -0.56 -25.97
N GLU A 239 -7.33 -0.35 -25.95
CA GLU A 239 -6.74 0.97 -26.22
C GLU A 239 -5.46 0.81 -27.05
N GLU A 240 -5.32 1.62 -28.09
CA GLU A 240 -4.27 1.48 -29.09
C GLU A 240 -3.13 2.49 -28.91
N LYS A 241 -3.41 3.63 -28.27
CA LYS A 241 -2.50 4.79 -28.22
C LYS A 241 -1.88 5.00 -26.86
N LEU A 242 -2.66 4.83 -25.81
CA LEU A 242 -2.21 5.06 -24.44
C LEU A 242 -1.46 3.84 -23.90
N SER A 243 -0.46 4.11 -23.05
CA SER A 243 0.21 3.09 -22.27
C SER A 243 -0.69 2.56 -21.15
N ILE A 244 -0.42 1.34 -20.67
CA ILE A 244 -1.14 0.73 -19.53
C ILE A 244 -1.22 1.67 -18.31
N PRO A 245 -0.12 2.32 -17.85
CA PRO A 245 -0.20 3.27 -16.74
C PRO A 245 -1.12 4.47 -17.00
N GLU A 246 -1.15 5.01 -18.23
CA GLU A 246 -2.03 6.12 -18.61
C GLU A 246 -3.50 5.69 -18.55
N ILE A 247 -3.82 4.51 -19.10
CA ILE A 247 -5.18 3.95 -19.06
C ILE A 247 -5.66 3.77 -17.61
N ILE A 248 -4.81 3.20 -16.74
CA ILE A 248 -5.14 3.00 -15.33
C ILE A 248 -5.34 4.35 -14.63
N SER A 249 -4.49 5.35 -14.93
CA SER A 249 -4.61 6.68 -14.35
C SER A 249 -5.89 7.39 -14.77
N GLU A 250 -6.23 7.38 -16.06
CA GLU A 250 -7.48 7.96 -16.56
C GLU A 250 -8.70 7.26 -15.98
N THR A 251 -8.65 5.93 -15.87
CA THR A 251 -9.71 5.12 -15.26
C THR A 251 -9.88 5.44 -13.77
N ALA A 252 -8.79 5.57 -13.03
CA ALA A 252 -8.81 5.89 -11.60
C ALA A 252 -9.44 7.28 -11.36
N VAL A 253 -9.06 8.28 -12.16
CA VAL A 253 -9.62 9.64 -12.08
C VAL A 253 -11.09 9.66 -12.48
N LYS A 254 -11.44 9.05 -13.63
CA LYS A 254 -12.82 8.99 -14.16
C LYS A 254 -13.79 8.41 -13.15
N ASN A 255 -13.39 7.34 -12.46
CA ASN A 255 -14.26 6.62 -11.53
C ASN A 255 -14.09 7.05 -10.07
N LYS A 256 -13.25 8.05 -9.81
CA LYS A 256 -12.93 8.53 -8.46
C LYS A 256 -12.48 7.36 -7.56
N SER A 257 -11.53 6.57 -8.04
CA SER A 257 -10.99 5.45 -7.27
C SER A 257 -10.20 5.97 -6.06
N ALA A 258 -10.47 5.44 -4.88
CA ALA A 258 -9.75 5.78 -3.65
C ALA A 258 -8.36 5.14 -3.61
N LEU A 259 -8.22 3.96 -4.20
CA LEU A 259 -6.99 3.18 -4.13
C LEU A 259 -6.79 2.41 -5.42
N VAL A 260 -5.56 2.39 -5.92
CA VAL A 260 -5.15 1.44 -6.97
C VAL A 260 -4.31 0.34 -6.34
N VAL A 261 -4.71 -0.92 -6.50
CA VAL A 261 -3.97 -2.07 -5.97
C VAL A 261 -3.18 -2.72 -7.09
N ILE A 262 -1.86 -2.83 -6.93
CA ILE A 262 -0.98 -3.47 -7.90
C ILE A 262 -0.01 -4.45 -7.22
N MET A 263 0.42 -5.45 -7.98
CA MET A 263 1.58 -6.26 -7.63
C MET A 263 2.87 -5.62 -8.16
N THR A 264 3.93 -5.65 -7.36
CA THR A 264 5.25 -5.09 -7.72
C THR A 264 6.12 -6.08 -8.48
N ARG A 265 5.95 -7.38 -8.21
CA ARG A 265 6.67 -8.46 -8.89
C ARG A 265 5.66 -9.20 -9.77
N GLN A 266 5.99 -9.32 -11.05
CA GLN A 266 5.26 -10.18 -11.99
C GLN A 266 6.13 -11.42 -12.18
N GLU A 267 5.55 -12.61 -12.07
CA GLU A 267 6.22 -13.93 -11.99
C GLU A 267 6.96 -14.36 -13.27
N SER A 268 7.78 -13.47 -13.84
CA SER A 268 8.68 -13.81 -14.94
C SER A 268 10.05 -14.23 -14.39
N ARG A 269 10.44 -15.46 -14.71
CA ARG A 269 11.64 -16.21 -14.29
C ARG A 269 13.02 -15.58 -14.57
N VAL A 270 13.11 -14.30 -14.95
CA VAL A 270 14.38 -13.72 -15.44
C VAL A 270 15.07 -12.81 -14.42
N SER A 271 14.34 -12.29 -13.43
CA SER A 271 14.96 -11.79 -12.19
C SER A 271 13.88 -11.55 -11.15
N GLU A 272 13.92 -12.30 -10.06
CA GLU A 272 12.96 -12.15 -8.96
C GLU A 272 12.99 -10.73 -8.37
N TYR A 273 14.06 -9.95 -8.53
CA TYR A 273 14.29 -8.68 -7.81
C TYR A 273 14.00 -7.38 -8.58
N VAL A 274 13.29 -7.44 -9.73
CA VAL A 274 13.06 -6.23 -10.55
C VAL A 274 11.58 -5.84 -10.60
N LEU A 275 11.27 -4.65 -10.09
CA LEU A 275 9.96 -4.01 -10.28
C LEU A 275 9.70 -3.82 -11.78
N GLY A 276 8.60 -4.40 -12.25
CA GLY A 276 8.14 -4.27 -13.63
C GLY A 276 8.05 -2.79 -14.04
N SER A 277 8.40 -2.48 -15.30
CA SER A 277 8.38 -1.11 -15.81
C SER A 277 6.97 -0.47 -15.70
N ILE A 278 5.92 -1.28 -15.92
CA ILE A 278 4.52 -0.87 -15.76
C ILE A 278 4.23 -0.49 -14.31
N ALA A 279 4.53 -1.38 -13.34
CA ALA A 279 4.31 -1.11 -11.93
C ALA A 279 5.06 0.14 -11.46
N ARG A 280 6.34 0.31 -11.85
CA ARG A 280 7.12 1.52 -11.56
C ARG A 280 6.45 2.78 -12.11
N ASN A 281 5.96 2.74 -13.34
CA ASN A 281 5.31 3.89 -13.97
C ASN A 281 3.96 4.20 -13.34
N ILE A 282 3.20 3.19 -12.89
CA ILE A 282 1.97 3.38 -12.11
C ILE A 282 2.32 4.07 -10.78
N ILE A 283 3.21 3.48 -9.97
CA ILE A 283 3.59 4.02 -8.66
C ILE A 283 4.14 5.43 -8.81
N SER A 284 4.93 5.70 -9.85
CA SER A 284 5.49 7.03 -10.11
C SER A 284 4.44 8.02 -10.58
N GLY A 285 3.61 7.65 -11.56
CA GLY A 285 2.69 8.54 -12.24
C GLY A 285 1.36 8.81 -11.53
N MET A 286 0.90 7.89 -10.68
CA MET A 286 -0.45 7.95 -10.13
C MET A 286 -0.60 9.09 -9.11
N ASP A 287 -1.67 9.86 -9.24
CA ASP A 287 -2.08 10.89 -8.28
C ASP A 287 -2.93 10.30 -7.14
N ILE A 288 -3.65 9.21 -7.42
CA ILE A 288 -4.40 8.39 -6.45
C ILE A 288 -3.43 7.52 -5.63
N PRO A 289 -3.70 7.24 -4.34
CA PRO A 289 -2.92 6.29 -3.56
C PRO A 289 -2.76 4.94 -4.26
N VAL A 290 -1.53 4.40 -4.21
CA VAL A 290 -1.21 3.10 -4.80
C VAL A 290 -0.78 2.13 -3.71
N LEU A 291 -1.55 1.06 -3.52
CA LEU A 291 -1.19 -0.10 -2.70
C LEU A 291 -0.34 -1.03 -3.55
N SER A 292 0.93 -1.15 -3.17
CA SER A 292 1.89 -2.06 -3.75
C SER A 292 2.01 -3.29 -2.84
N ILE A 293 1.73 -4.47 -3.41
CA ILE A 293 1.91 -5.75 -2.72
C ILE A 293 2.99 -6.57 -3.40
N GLN A 294 3.71 -7.36 -2.61
CA GLN A 294 4.57 -8.41 -3.14
C GLN A 294 3.76 -9.72 -3.24
N PRO A 295 3.92 -10.52 -4.31
CA PRO A 295 3.44 -11.89 -4.31
C PRO A 295 4.07 -12.67 -3.16
N TRP A 296 3.30 -13.58 -2.55
CA TRP A 296 3.83 -14.44 -1.50
C TRP A 296 4.78 -15.48 -2.13
N ASP A 297 5.96 -15.66 -1.55
CA ASP A 297 6.71 -16.89 -1.80
C ASP A 297 6.01 -18.02 -1.04
N VAL A 298 5.41 -18.97 -1.77
CA VAL A 298 4.70 -20.13 -1.21
C VAL A 298 5.57 -20.99 -0.26
N ASN A 299 6.89 -20.78 -0.28
CA ASN A 299 7.88 -21.49 0.55
C ASN A 299 8.18 -20.80 1.89
N GLU A 300 7.88 -19.52 2.06
CA GLU A 300 8.01 -18.83 3.33
C GLU A 300 6.62 -18.49 3.83
N GLY A 301 6.22 -19.16 4.92
CA GLY A 301 4.92 -18.96 5.58
C GLY A 301 4.72 -17.52 6.04
N SER A 302 4.37 -16.67 5.07
CA SER A 302 4.11 -15.25 5.19
C SER A 302 2.74 -15.11 5.87
N LYS A 303 2.81 -15.11 7.20
CA LYS A 303 1.68 -15.15 8.14
C LYS A 303 0.74 -13.94 8.10
N ILE A 304 1.04 -12.94 7.27
CA ILE A 304 0.35 -11.64 7.29
C ILE A 304 -1.08 -11.78 6.75
N PHE A 305 -1.27 -12.56 5.68
CA PHE A 305 -2.58 -12.80 5.06
C PHE A 305 -3.27 -14.09 5.55
N THR A 306 -2.53 -15.12 5.96
CA THR A 306 -3.12 -16.30 6.64
C THR A 306 -3.72 -15.96 8.02
N MET A 307 -3.41 -14.80 8.60
CA MET A 307 -4.03 -14.32 9.85
C MET A 307 -5.46 -13.77 9.68
N PHE A 308 -5.90 -13.53 8.45
CA PHE A 308 -7.22 -13.01 8.08
C PHE A 308 -7.99 -14.07 7.30
N TYR A 309 -8.31 -15.17 7.98
CA TYR A 309 -9.41 -16.07 7.65
C TYR A 309 -9.43 -16.51 6.19
N ASP A 310 -8.94 -17.71 5.89
CA ASP A 310 -9.25 -18.44 4.66
C ASP A 310 -10.78 -18.47 4.45
N PRO A 311 -11.36 -17.63 3.56
CA PRO A 311 -12.79 -17.58 3.35
C PRO A 311 -13.24 -18.60 2.31
N LEU A 312 -12.29 -19.28 1.65
CA LEU A 312 -12.52 -19.98 0.39
C LEU A 312 -12.16 -21.47 0.45
N ASP A 313 -11.48 -21.95 1.51
CA ASP A 313 -11.12 -23.37 1.68
C ASP A 313 -10.38 -23.89 0.42
N VAL A 314 -9.36 -23.13 -0.02
CA VAL A 314 -8.57 -23.44 -1.24
C VAL A 314 -7.18 -24.02 -0.92
N TYR A 315 -6.92 -24.40 0.34
CA TYR A 315 -5.75 -25.20 0.71
C TYR A 315 -6.09 -26.40 1.59
#